data_AF-A0A351SGJ2-F1
#
_entry.id   AF-A0A351SGJ2-F1
#
_cell.length_a   1.000
_cell.length_b   1.000
_cell.length_c   1.000
_cell.angle_alpha   90.00
_cell.angle_beta   90.00
_cell.angle_gamma   90.00
#
_symmetry.space_group_name_H-M   'P 1'
#
loop_
_entity.id
_entity.type
_entity.pdbx_description
1 polymer ?
#
loop_
_entity_poly.entity_id
_entity_poly.type
_entity_poly.pdbx_seq_one_letter_code
_entity_poly.pdbx_strand_id
1 'polypeptide(L)' 'LNREQQDFREELNLQKNNEFKKVRAAILKAISTFAEKEKFDVILNEGVLYASKRIDITEGILKLLESAQAQTPSSSQTN' A
#
# COMPACT_ATOMS: atom_id res chain seq x y z
N LEU A 1 11.98 -14.09 -32.25
CA LEU A 1 12.99 -13.24 -31.58
C LEU A 1 12.42 -11.92 -31.05
N ASN A 2 11.79 -11.06 -31.86
CA ASN A 2 11.27 -9.78 -31.34
C ASN A 2 9.95 -9.88 -30.56
N ARG A 3 9.05 -10.82 -30.93
CA ARG A 3 7.77 -11.04 -30.24
C ARG A 3 7.94 -11.61 -28.82
N GLU A 4 8.72 -12.68 -28.66
CA GLU A 4 8.95 -13.28 -27.33
C GLU A 4 9.55 -12.28 -26.32
N GLN A 5 10.44 -11.38 -26.76
CA GLN A 5 10.96 -10.34 -25.88
C GLN A 5 9.93 -9.25 -25.55
N GLN A 6 9.00 -8.94 -26.46
CA GLN A 6 7.89 -8.01 -26.18
C GLN A 6 6.90 -8.63 -25.22
N ASP A 7 6.45 -9.86 -25.50
CA ASP A 7 5.51 -10.60 -24.67
C ASP A 7 6.04 -10.73 -23.24
N PHE A 8 7.35 -11.03 -23.09
CA PHE A 8 8.02 -11.08 -21.79
C PHE A 8 8.02 -9.73 -21.04
N ARG A 9 8.29 -8.61 -21.74
CA ARG A 9 8.25 -7.27 -21.12
C ARG A 9 6.84 -6.84 -20.73
N GLU A 10 5.84 -7.20 -21.54
CA GLU A 10 4.44 -6.90 -21.28
C GLU A 10 3.94 -7.66 -20.04
N GLU A 11 4.29 -8.94 -19.92
CA GLU A 11 3.94 -9.76 -18.76
C GLU A 11 4.61 -9.25 -17.47
N LEU A 12 5.89 -8.86 -17.55
CA LEU A 12 6.58 -8.23 -16.42
C LEU A 12 5.92 -6.91 -15.99
N ASN A 13 5.50 -6.07 -16.94
CA ASN A 13 4.78 -4.84 -16.64
C ASN A 13 3.41 -5.10 -15.99
N LEU A 14 2.70 -6.12 -16.46
CA LEU A 14 1.41 -6.52 -15.89
C LEU A 14 1.58 -6.98 -14.44
N GLN A 15 2.58 -7.83 -14.16
CA GLN A 15 2.86 -8.31 -12.82
C GLN A 15 3.26 -7.17 -11.89
N LYS A 16 4.16 -6.28 -12.33
CA LYS A 16 4.56 -5.08 -11.56
C LYS A 16 3.36 -4.19 -11.22
N ASN A 17 2.47 -3.95 -12.19
CA ASN A 17 1.25 -3.17 -11.95
C ASN A 17 0.32 -3.86 -10.95
N ASN A 18 0.22 -5.18 -10.97
CA ASN A 18 -0.60 -5.94 -10.02
C ASN A 18 -0.03 -5.86 -8.60
N GLU A 19 1.28 -6.01 -8.42
CA GLU A 19 1.92 -5.83 -7.11
C GLU A 19 1.76 -4.40 -6.60
N PHE A 20 1.90 -3.40 -7.47
CA PHE A 20 1.67 -2.01 -7.08
C PHE A 20 0.21 -1.75 -6.65
N LYS A 21 -0.77 -2.35 -7.33
CA LYS A 21 -2.18 -2.30 -6.93
C LYS A 21 -2.42 -2.92 -5.56
N LYS A 22 -1.78 -4.07 -5.26
CA LYS A 22 -1.89 -4.72 -3.94
C LYS A 22 -1.35 -3.83 -2.82
N VAL A 23 -0.20 -3.19 -3.04
CA VAL A 23 0.37 -2.24 -2.06
C VAL A 23 -0.61 -1.07 -1.83
N ARG A 24 -1.14 -0.48 -2.89
CA ARG A 24 -2.12 0.60 -2.78
C ARG A 24 -3.38 0.18 -2.03
N ALA A 25 -3.89 -1.03 -2.27
CA ALA A 25 -5.03 -1.58 -1.57
C ALA A 25 -4.75 -1.80 -0.06
N ALA A 26 -3.55 -2.29 0.28
CA ALA A 26 -3.13 -2.45 1.67
C ALA A 26 -3.07 -1.10 2.40
N ILE A 27 -2.54 -0.07 1.75
CA ILE A 27 -2.51 1.30 2.29
C ILE A 27 -3.92 1.82 2.56
N LEU A 28 -4.82 1.74 1.58
CA LEU A 28 -6.20 2.21 1.76
C LEU A 28 -6.93 1.49 2.89
N LYS A 29 -6.69 0.18 3.04
CA LYS A 29 -7.24 -0.60 4.16
C LYS A 29 -6.69 -0.13 5.51
N ALA A 30 -5.38 0.07 5.62
CA ALA A 30 -4.76 0.57 6.84
C ALA A 30 -5.26 1.97 7.20
N ILE A 31 -5.45 2.86 6.21
CA ILE A 31 -6.06 4.18 6.41
C ILE A 31 -7.46 4.03 7.00
N SER A 32 -8.33 3.19 6.43
CA SER A 32 -9.69 2.96 6.94
C SER A 32 -9.68 2.43 8.38
N THR A 33 -8.88 1.40 8.64
CA THR A 33 -8.78 0.80 9.98
C THR A 33 -8.25 1.80 11.01
N PHE A 34 -7.27 2.62 10.64
CA PHE A 34 -6.77 3.68 11.51
C PHE A 34 -7.82 4.77 11.74
N ALA A 35 -8.54 5.18 10.68
CA ALA A 35 -9.61 6.16 10.74
C ALA A 35 -10.72 5.74 11.70
N GLU A 36 -11.19 4.50 11.59
CA GLU A 36 -12.25 3.94 12.44
C GLU A 36 -11.82 3.85 13.91
N LYS A 37 -10.58 3.40 14.15
CA LYS A 37 -10.03 3.23 15.50
C LYS A 37 -9.88 4.57 16.23
N GLU A 38 -9.32 5.55 15.56
CA GLU A 38 -9.05 6.88 16.12
C GLU A 38 -10.24 7.85 15.94
N LYS A 39 -11.32 7.39 15.31
CA LYS A 39 -12.57 8.13 15.06
C LYS A 39 -12.37 9.41 14.25
N PHE A 40 -11.59 9.33 13.18
CA PHE A 40 -11.45 10.42 12.23
C PHE A 40 -12.67 10.51 11.31
N ASP A 41 -13.17 11.73 11.11
CA ASP A 41 -14.29 11.99 10.19
C ASP A 41 -13.81 12.12 8.73
N VAL A 42 -12.62 12.69 8.51
CA VAL A 42 -12.08 12.96 7.16
C VAL A 42 -10.55 12.82 7.18
N ILE A 43 -10.01 12.21 6.11
CA ILE A 43 -8.58 12.16 5.83
C ILE A 43 -8.32 12.83 4.48
N LEU A 44 -7.34 13.72 4.45
CA LEU A 44 -6.93 14.47 3.26
C LEU A 44 -5.54 14.03 2.82
N ASN A 45 -5.37 13.77 1.53
CA ASN A 45 -4.11 13.27 0.96
C ASN A 45 -3.51 14.22 -0.09
N GLU A 46 -4.35 14.77 -0.97
CA GLU A 46 -3.95 15.67 -2.07
C GLU A 46 -4.61 17.05 -1.88
N GLY A 47 -3.98 18.10 -2.39
CA GLY A 47 -4.58 19.45 -2.40
C GLY A 47 -4.52 20.22 -1.08
N VAL A 48 -3.73 19.77 -0.10
CA VAL A 48 -3.54 20.48 1.18
C VAL A 48 -2.46 21.55 1.03
N LEU A 49 -2.85 22.83 1.14
CA LEU A 49 -1.92 23.96 1.05
C LEU A 49 -1.02 24.10 2.30
N TYR A 50 -1.55 23.72 3.46
CA TYR A 50 -0.82 23.74 4.73
C TYR A 50 -1.46 22.74 5.71
N ALA A 51 -0.63 21.90 6.31
CA ALA A 51 -1.00 21.02 7.42
C ALA A 51 0.03 21.14 8.54
N SER A 52 -0.43 21.26 9.78
CA SER A 52 0.46 21.20 10.94
C SER A 52 0.88 19.75 11.21
N LYS A 53 2.08 19.52 11.76
CA LYS A 53 2.53 18.17 12.13
C LYS A 53 1.60 17.44 13.11
N ARG A 54 0.78 18.18 13.87
CA ARG A 54 -0.19 17.57 14.82
C ARG A 54 -1.34 16.84 14.14
N ILE A 55 -1.63 17.18 12.88
CA ILE A 55 -2.71 16.53 12.10
C ILE A 55 -2.15 15.52 11.08
N ASP A 56 -0.83 15.33 11.04
CA ASP A 56 -0.19 14.33 10.19
C ASP A 56 -0.31 12.95 10.85
N ILE A 57 -1.00 12.05 10.16
CA ILE A 57 -1.29 10.69 10.61
C ILE A 57 -0.40 9.64 9.93
N THR A 58 0.53 10.06 9.07
CA THR A 58 1.34 9.16 8.23
C THR A 58 2.12 8.15 9.07
N GLU A 59 2.75 8.61 10.16
CA GLU A 59 3.48 7.78 11.12
C GLU A 59 2.61 6.69 11.76
N GLY A 60 1.37 7.03 12.13
CA GLY A 60 0.43 6.08 12.73
C GLY A 60 0.00 4.99 11.74
N ILE A 61 -0.23 5.38 10.48
CA ILE A 61 -0.57 4.44 9.41
C ILE A 61 0.64 3.54 9.08
N LEU A 62 1.85 4.09 9.01
CA LEU A 62 3.08 3.32 8.76
C LEU A 62 3.28 2.22 9.80
N LYS A 63 3.13 2.53 11.09
CA LYS A 63 3.19 1.54 12.18
C LYS A 63 2.12 0.45 12.06
N LEU A 64 0.91 0.82 11.62
CA LEU A 64 -0.16 -0.15 11.39
C LEU A 64 0.18 -1.07 10.20
N LEU A 65 0.76 -0.53 9.12
CA LEU A 65 1.17 -1.31 7.95
C LEU A 65 2.34 -2.26 8.27
N GLU A 66 3.33 -1.81 9.03
CA GLU A 66 4.46 -2.63 9.48
C GLU A 66 3.98 -3.80 10.35
N SER A 67 3.07 -3.53 11.29
CA SER A 67 2.50 -4.57 12.15
C SER A 67 1.57 -5.54 11.40
N ALA A 68 0.89 -5.09 10.36
CA ALA A 68 0.08 -5.94 9.48
C ALA A 68 0.94 -6.82 8.54
N GLN A 69 2.06 -6.30 8.03
CA GLN A 69 3.01 -7.06 7.20
C GLN A 69 3.82 -8.06 8.02
N ALA A 70 4.13 -7.74 9.29
CA ALA A 70 4.75 -8.68 10.21
C ALA A 70 3.85 -9.89 10.57
N GLN A 71 2.54 -9.80 10.28
CA GLN A 71 1.55 -10.86 10.55
C GLN A 71 1.18 -11.71 9.33
N THR A 72 1.85 -11.54 8.18
CA THR A 72 1.92 -12.60 7.17
C THR A 72 3.13 -13.48 7.48
N PRO A 73 2.99 -14.60 8.22
CA PRO A 73 4.07 -15.57 8.32
C PRO A 73 4.40 -16.05 6.91
N SER A 74 5.67 -16.00 6.56
CA SER A 74 6.28 -16.69 5.44
C SER A 74 5.68 -18.08 5.24
N SER A 75 4.77 -18.23 4.27
CA SER A 75 4.31 -19.51 3.78
C SER A 75 4.59 -19.59 2.28
N SER A 76 5.87 -19.62 1.92
CA SER A 76 6.37 -20.03 0.59
C SER A 76 7.88 -20.30 0.62
N GLN A 77 8.33 -21.18 1.52
CA GLN A 77 9.57 -21.94 1.31
C GLN A 77 9.24 -23.41 1.53
N THR A 78 8.64 -24.01 0.51
CA THR A 78 8.61 -25.44 0.26
C THR A 78 8.63 -25.62 -1.26
N ASN A 79 9.82 -25.74 -1.83
CA ASN A 79 10.26 -26.94 -2.55
C ASN A 79 11.75 -26.82 -2.89
#